data_AF-A0A1E2UTL3-F1
#
_entry.id   AF-A0A1E2UTL3-F1
#
_cell.length_a   1.000
_cell.length_b   1.000
_cell.length_c   1.000
_cell.angle_alpha   90.00
_cell.angle_beta   90.00
_cell.angle_gamma   90.00
#
_symmetry.space_group_name_H-M   'P 1'
#
loop_
_entity.id
_entity.type
_entity.pdbx_description
1 polymer ?
#
loop_
_entity_poly.entity_id
_entity_poly.type
_entity_poly.pdbx_seq_one_letter_code
_entity_poly.pdbx_strand_id
1 'polypeptide(L)'
;MSKTRDIIQEISDVRDRWRIGNAMAELSLRLFAIEQAFKKHGTSDAELAKYFPVALIACLEGYFRMAIKDLIDAGDPYLSNAEKPASSVKLDFSLLRAVHGKAVTVGEIVSHGVPLSSLKHIEAVFSSLLESDFLNGLRTVSNKWANEVEGKPDTPVLKKPDVVFADVARTFELRHIICHEIASAYEINLQEIERCFESCVAFLRAADEFISQTLHPNAPLTQTAMNISAGKSLSDKRAEVEDALASLRERLGANEIKSLNKSQQLWETYCDAWANFVAGERKGGGTIWPLLYAGAAEANTQSRLEEIKGYEPLGGWDKS
;
A
#
# COMPACT_ATOMS: atom_id res chain seq x y z
N MET A 1 33.70 -16.14 10.47
CA MET A 1 33.33 -14.91 9.74
C MET A 1 31.82 -14.89 9.62
N SER A 2 31.16 -13.95 10.29
CA SER A 2 29.71 -13.79 10.19
C SER A 2 29.39 -13.35 8.76
N LYS A 3 28.56 -14.11 8.02
CA LYS A 3 28.04 -13.67 6.72
C LYS A 3 27.30 -12.36 6.97
N THR A 4 27.83 -11.24 6.47
CA THR A 4 27.09 -9.98 6.44
C THR A 4 25.76 -10.27 5.75
N ARG A 5 24.64 -10.02 6.44
CA ARG A 5 23.29 -10.21 5.87
C ARG A 5 23.17 -9.41 4.59
N ASP A 6 22.68 -10.06 3.54
CA ASP A 6 22.37 -9.41 2.26
C ASP A 6 20.90 -8.97 2.29
N ILE A 7 20.67 -7.74 2.74
CA ILE A 7 19.33 -7.17 2.90
C ILE A 7 18.59 -7.09 1.56
N ILE A 8 19.30 -6.87 0.45
CA ILE A 8 18.69 -6.76 -0.87
C ILE A 8 18.10 -8.11 -1.27
N GLN A 9 18.85 -9.19 -1.06
CA GLN A 9 18.35 -10.54 -1.33
C GLN A 9 17.21 -10.92 -0.39
N GLU A 10 17.31 -10.60 0.91
CA GLU A 10 16.24 -10.88 1.88
C GLU A 10 14.92 -10.19 1.50
N ILE A 11 14.98 -8.92 1.08
CA ILE A 11 13.81 -8.18 0.58
C ILE A 11 13.24 -8.85 -0.68
N SER A 12 14.08 -9.21 -1.64
CA SER A 12 13.63 -9.89 -2.86
C SER A 12 12.94 -11.22 -2.54
N ASP A 13 13.53 -12.04 -1.66
CA ASP A 13 12.98 -13.33 -1.26
C ASP A 13 11.62 -13.18 -0.54
N VAL A 14 11.45 -12.12 0.25
CA VAL A 14 10.16 -11.81 0.89
C VAL A 14 9.14 -11.44 -0.17
N ARG A 15 9.49 -10.56 -1.11
CA ARG A 15 8.61 -10.12 -2.20
C ARG A 15 8.17 -11.28 -3.09
N ASP A 16 9.07 -12.20 -3.42
CA ASP A 16 8.78 -13.36 -4.28
C ASP A 16 7.84 -14.38 -3.61
N ARG A 17 7.70 -14.33 -2.28
CA ARG A 17 6.75 -15.16 -1.52
C ARG A 17 5.35 -14.57 -1.48
N TRP A 18 5.18 -13.27 -1.75
CA TRP A 18 3.86 -12.64 -1.79
C TRP A 18 3.10 -13.09 -3.03
N ARG A 19 1.81 -13.40 -2.87
CA ARG A 19 0.96 -13.69 -4.01
C ARG A 19 0.51 -12.40 -4.69
N ILE A 20 0.31 -11.34 -3.91
CA ILE A 20 -0.13 -10.02 -4.35
C ILE A 20 0.80 -8.94 -3.77
N GLY A 21 1.17 -7.96 -4.58
CA GLY A 21 2.18 -6.95 -4.23
C GLY A 21 1.71 -5.79 -3.34
N ASN A 22 0.47 -5.80 -2.83
CA ASN A 22 -0.10 -4.77 -1.95
C ASN A 22 -0.77 -5.36 -0.71
N ALA A 23 -0.75 -4.60 0.39
CA ALA A 23 -1.17 -5.08 1.71
C ALA A 23 -2.65 -5.48 1.76
N MET A 24 -3.55 -4.64 1.23
CA MET A 24 -5.00 -4.81 1.31
C MET A 24 -5.47 -6.13 0.69
N ALA A 25 -4.99 -6.44 -0.51
CA ALA A 25 -5.39 -7.65 -1.23
C ALA A 25 -4.77 -8.92 -0.62
N GLU A 26 -3.51 -8.87 -0.21
CA GLU A 26 -2.82 -10.00 0.43
C GLU A 26 -3.47 -10.35 1.79
N LEU A 27 -3.79 -9.33 2.61
CA LEU A 27 -4.50 -9.51 3.89
C LEU A 27 -5.85 -10.19 3.67
N SER A 28 -6.66 -9.69 2.73
CA SER A 28 -8.00 -10.23 2.46
C SER A 28 -7.95 -11.72 2.15
N LEU A 29 -7.01 -12.14 1.30
CA LEU A 29 -6.82 -13.55 0.95
C LEU A 29 -6.36 -14.37 2.16
N ARG A 30 -5.35 -13.90 2.89
CA ARG A 30 -4.75 -14.65 3.99
C ARG A 30 -5.68 -14.77 5.19
N LEU A 31 -6.34 -13.69 5.56
CA LEU A 31 -7.28 -13.63 6.67
C LEU A 31 -8.48 -14.53 6.41
N PHE A 32 -9.03 -14.52 5.18
CA PHE A 32 -10.11 -15.44 4.80
C PHE A 32 -9.70 -16.91 4.98
N ALA A 33 -8.50 -17.30 4.52
CA ALA A 33 -8.03 -18.67 4.68
C ALA A 33 -7.89 -19.08 6.15
N ILE A 34 -7.34 -18.20 6.98
CA ILE A 34 -7.17 -18.43 8.43
C ILE A 34 -8.54 -18.52 9.13
N GLU A 35 -9.48 -17.61 8.83
CA GLU A 35 -10.85 -17.65 9.37
C GLU A 35 -11.60 -18.91 8.97
N GLN A 36 -11.46 -19.38 7.72
CA GLN A 36 -12.08 -20.63 7.28
C GLN A 36 -11.48 -21.84 8.00
N ALA A 37 -10.16 -21.87 8.19
CA ALA A 37 -9.50 -22.91 8.97
C ALA A 37 -9.96 -22.89 10.44
N PHE A 38 -10.06 -21.70 11.03
CA PHE A 38 -10.56 -21.53 12.40
C PHE A 38 -12.03 -21.93 12.53
N LYS A 39 -12.90 -21.68 11.55
CA LYS A 39 -14.30 -22.14 11.63
C LYS A 39 -14.45 -23.65 11.47
N LYS A 40 -13.53 -24.29 10.76
CA LYS A 40 -13.59 -25.71 10.42
C LYS A 40 -12.83 -26.61 11.38
N HIS A 41 -11.97 -26.06 12.24
CA HIS A 41 -11.27 -26.88 13.22
C HIS A 41 -12.30 -27.52 14.15
N GLY A 42 -12.22 -28.84 14.33
CA GLY A 42 -13.04 -29.53 15.29
C GLY A 42 -12.63 -29.12 16.71
N THR A 43 -13.60 -29.00 17.61
CA THR A 43 -13.35 -28.72 19.04
C THR A 43 -12.56 -29.83 19.74
N SER A 44 -12.37 -30.97 19.08
CA SER A 44 -11.62 -32.12 19.59
C SER A 44 -10.10 -32.02 19.44
N ASP A 45 -9.58 -31.08 18.65
CA ASP A 45 -8.14 -30.91 18.41
C ASP A 45 -7.59 -29.66 19.11
N ALA A 46 -7.51 -29.76 20.44
CA ALA A 46 -7.02 -28.67 21.30
C ALA A 46 -5.56 -28.32 21.05
N GLU A 47 -4.76 -29.23 20.49
CA GLU A 47 -3.36 -28.97 20.15
C GLU A 47 -3.25 -28.12 18.89
N LEU A 48 -4.02 -28.45 17.85
CA LEU A 48 -4.06 -27.65 16.62
C LEU A 48 -4.50 -26.20 16.89
N ALA A 49 -5.45 -26.01 17.80
CA ALA A 49 -5.96 -24.69 18.14
C ALA A 49 -4.87 -23.72 18.64
N LYS A 50 -3.82 -24.24 19.29
CA LYS A 50 -2.69 -23.44 19.81
C LYS A 50 -1.89 -22.73 18.73
N TYR A 51 -1.98 -23.17 17.47
CA TYR A 51 -1.22 -22.57 16.38
C TYR A 51 -1.95 -21.42 15.68
N PHE A 52 -3.22 -21.17 15.99
CA PHE A 52 -3.94 -20.01 15.43
C PHE A 52 -3.37 -18.66 15.88
N PRO A 53 -3.02 -18.43 17.16
CA PRO A 53 -2.29 -17.23 17.57
C PRO A 53 -1.00 -17.02 16.77
N VAL A 54 -0.24 -18.09 16.52
CA VAL A 54 0.99 -18.03 15.72
C VAL A 54 0.70 -17.61 14.29
N ALA A 55 -0.29 -18.24 13.65
CA ALA A 55 -0.70 -17.92 12.29
C ALA A 55 -1.22 -16.47 12.15
N LEU A 56 -1.95 -15.98 13.15
CA LEU A 56 -2.47 -14.60 13.19
C LEU A 56 -1.37 -13.58 13.37
N ILE A 57 -0.42 -13.80 14.29
CA ILE A 57 0.72 -12.88 14.45
C ILE A 57 1.57 -12.86 13.18
N ALA A 58 1.80 -14.00 12.53
CA ALA A 58 2.49 -14.02 11.25
C ALA A 58 1.75 -13.23 10.15
N CYS A 59 0.42 -13.35 10.09
CA CYS A 59 -0.43 -12.55 9.17
C CYS A 59 -0.32 -11.07 9.47
N LEU A 60 -0.36 -10.71 10.75
CA LEU A 60 -0.33 -9.34 11.25
C LEU A 60 1.04 -8.67 11.00
N GLU A 61 2.14 -9.35 11.32
CA GLU A 61 3.50 -8.87 11.03
C GLU A 61 3.72 -8.70 9.52
N GLY A 62 3.26 -9.66 8.71
CA GLY A 62 3.35 -9.59 7.25
C GLY A 62 2.55 -8.41 6.68
N TYR A 63 1.29 -8.28 7.11
CA TYR A 63 0.41 -7.18 6.71
C TYR A 63 1.02 -5.81 7.04
N PHE A 64 1.42 -5.58 8.30
CA PHE A 64 1.96 -4.28 8.69
C PHE A 64 3.28 -3.96 8.00
N ARG A 65 4.10 -4.96 7.69
CA ARG A 65 5.31 -4.76 6.87
C ARG A 65 4.97 -4.26 5.47
N MET A 66 3.96 -4.85 4.83
CA MET A 66 3.48 -4.38 3.52
C MET A 66 2.84 -2.99 3.61
N ALA A 67 2.05 -2.72 4.64
CA ALA A 67 1.41 -1.43 4.82
C ALA A 67 2.42 -0.29 5.08
N ILE A 68 3.51 -0.55 5.81
CA ILE A 68 4.61 0.41 5.98
C ILE A 68 5.28 0.69 4.65
N LYS A 69 5.56 -0.35 3.85
CA LYS A 69 6.09 -0.20 2.50
C LYS A 69 5.16 0.68 1.67
N ASP A 70 3.87 0.33 1.61
CA ASP A 70 2.89 1.01 0.77
C ASP A 70 2.69 2.48 1.18
N LEU A 71 2.73 2.80 2.48
CA LEU A 71 2.73 4.18 2.99
C LEU A 71 3.95 4.97 2.52
N ILE A 72 5.15 4.45 2.75
CA ILE A 72 6.40 5.16 2.42
C ILE A 72 6.55 5.34 0.91
N ASP A 73 6.22 4.30 0.13
CA ASP A 73 6.32 4.32 -1.33
C ASP A 73 5.23 5.18 -1.99
N ALA A 74 4.16 5.53 -1.27
CA ALA A 74 3.19 6.54 -1.72
C ALA A 74 3.79 7.97 -1.71
N GLY A 75 4.95 8.18 -1.07
CA GLY A 75 5.66 9.45 -1.04
C GLY A 75 5.33 10.30 0.18
N ASP A 76 5.48 11.61 0.05
CA ASP A 76 5.21 12.55 1.14
C ASP A 76 3.71 12.64 1.48
N PRO A 77 3.36 12.80 2.77
CA PRO A 77 4.26 13.09 3.91
C PRO A 77 4.93 11.84 4.51
N TYR A 78 4.50 10.63 4.16
CA TYR A 78 4.93 9.38 4.81
C TYR A 78 6.41 9.08 4.63
N LEU A 79 6.97 9.42 3.45
CA LEU A 79 8.39 9.28 3.18
C LEU A 79 9.24 10.13 4.12
N SER A 80 8.90 11.41 4.29
CA SER A 80 9.56 12.29 5.26
C SER A 80 9.41 11.77 6.70
N ASN A 81 8.19 11.33 7.05
CA ASN A 81 7.88 10.83 8.40
C ASN A 81 8.58 9.49 8.72
N ALA A 82 9.10 8.79 7.72
CA ALA A 82 9.83 7.55 7.87
C ALA A 82 11.25 7.73 8.41
N GLU A 83 11.77 8.96 8.53
CA GLU A 83 13.14 9.23 9.04
C GLU A 83 13.42 8.53 10.37
N LYS A 84 12.47 8.62 11.32
CA LYS A 84 12.61 8.00 12.64
C LYS A 84 12.54 6.46 12.58
N PRO A 85 11.53 5.83 11.94
CA PRO A 85 11.53 4.39 11.68
C PRO A 85 12.79 3.88 10.95
N ALA A 86 13.32 4.68 10.03
CA ALA A 86 14.50 4.34 9.22
C ALA A 86 15.84 4.53 9.96
N SER A 87 15.85 5.11 11.16
CA SER A 87 17.08 5.48 11.89
C SER A 87 18.09 4.34 12.13
N SER A 88 17.63 3.08 12.10
CA SER A 88 18.48 1.88 12.25
C SER A 88 19.01 1.32 10.93
N VAL A 89 18.55 1.83 9.78
CA VAL A 89 18.96 1.39 8.45
C VAL A 89 20.37 1.90 8.16
N LYS A 90 21.31 0.97 7.99
CA LYS A 90 22.66 1.30 7.57
C LYS A 90 22.70 1.52 6.06
N LEU A 91 22.78 2.78 5.62
CA LEU A 91 22.95 3.13 4.22
C LEU A 91 24.38 2.84 3.75
N ASP A 92 24.53 2.01 2.72
CA ASP A 92 25.79 1.79 2.01
C ASP A 92 25.59 1.97 0.49
N PHE A 93 26.70 1.95 -0.26
CA PHE A 93 26.63 2.16 -1.71
C PHE A 93 25.87 1.04 -2.44
N SER A 94 25.82 -0.18 -1.88
CA SER A 94 25.06 -1.29 -2.46
C SER A 94 23.56 -1.03 -2.38
N LEU A 95 23.07 -0.57 -1.23
CA LEU A 95 21.68 -0.15 -1.04
C LEU A 95 21.33 1.06 -1.90
N LEU A 96 22.20 2.08 -1.94
CA LEU A 96 21.99 3.26 -2.80
C LEU A 96 21.86 2.86 -4.27
N ARG A 97 22.74 1.97 -4.75
CA ARG A 97 22.67 1.44 -6.12
C ARG A 97 21.40 0.62 -6.35
N ALA A 98 20.97 -0.17 -5.38
CA ALA A 98 19.75 -0.99 -5.48
C ALA A 98 18.49 -0.12 -5.55
N VAL A 99 18.42 0.95 -4.76
CA VAL A 99 17.33 1.94 -4.81
C VAL A 99 17.35 2.71 -6.12
N HIS A 100 18.52 3.24 -6.52
CA HIS A 100 18.67 3.97 -7.79
C HIS A 100 18.30 3.10 -9.00
N GLY A 101 18.72 1.83 -8.99
CA GLY A 101 18.39 0.84 -10.00
C GLY A 101 16.97 0.26 -9.89
N LYS A 102 16.15 0.74 -8.95
CA LYS A 102 14.77 0.26 -8.70
C LYS A 102 14.66 -1.25 -8.39
N ALA A 103 15.74 -1.85 -7.89
CA ALA A 103 15.73 -3.26 -7.46
C ALA A 103 14.97 -3.43 -6.13
N VAL A 104 15.05 -2.41 -5.27
CA VAL A 104 14.30 -2.28 -4.01
C VAL A 104 13.77 -0.86 -3.85
N THR A 105 12.69 -0.68 -3.11
CA THR A 105 12.14 0.63 -2.74
C THR A 105 12.60 1.10 -1.37
N VAL A 106 12.41 2.39 -1.06
CA VAL A 106 12.70 2.93 0.28
C VAL A 106 11.75 2.29 1.30
N GLY A 107 10.47 2.13 0.96
CA GLY A 107 9.48 1.46 1.81
C GLY A 107 9.84 0.00 2.10
N GLU A 108 10.37 -0.75 1.13
CA GLU A 108 10.86 -2.11 1.35
C GLU A 108 12.03 -2.15 2.34
N ILE A 109 12.99 -1.22 2.23
CA ILE A 109 14.14 -1.17 3.14
C ILE A 109 13.70 -0.84 4.57
N VAL A 110 12.87 0.20 4.74
CA VAL A 110 12.41 0.64 6.06
C VAL A 110 11.51 -0.43 6.68
N SER A 111 10.52 -0.93 5.94
CA SER A 111 9.62 -1.97 6.43
C SER A 111 10.39 -3.24 6.82
N HIS A 112 11.48 -3.59 6.12
CA HIS A 112 12.34 -4.73 6.48
C HIS A 112 13.06 -4.51 7.83
N GLY A 113 13.53 -3.30 8.10
CA GLY A 113 14.34 -2.96 9.27
C GLY A 113 13.57 -2.75 10.58
N VAL A 114 12.28 -2.37 10.52
CA VAL A 114 11.54 -2.04 11.73
C VAL A 114 11.12 -3.27 12.56
N PRO A 115 11.15 -3.18 13.90
CA PRO A 115 10.59 -4.21 14.75
C PRO A 115 9.06 -4.19 14.67
N LEU A 116 8.43 -5.37 14.58
CA LEU A 116 6.96 -5.54 14.58
C LEU A 116 6.48 -6.63 15.56
N SER A 117 7.33 -7.02 16.50
CA SER A 117 7.10 -8.15 17.41
C SER A 117 6.18 -7.85 18.61
N SER A 118 5.49 -6.71 18.61
CA SER A 118 4.53 -6.34 19.66
C SER A 118 3.55 -5.27 19.16
N LEU A 119 2.38 -5.16 19.80
CA LEU A 119 1.42 -4.08 19.51
C LEU A 119 2.03 -2.69 19.70
N LYS A 120 2.90 -2.51 20.71
CA LYS A 120 3.60 -1.24 20.96
C LYS A 120 4.54 -0.86 19.83
N HIS A 121 5.18 -1.84 19.19
CA HIS A 121 6.04 -1.58 18.05
C HIS A 121 5.23 -1.08 16.85
N ILE A 122 4.10 -1.73 16.55
CA ILE A 122 3.19 -1.33 15.47
C ILE A 122 2.69 0.08 15.72
N GLU A 123 2.20 0.35 16.94
CA GLU A 123 1.70 1.66 17.32
C GLU A 123 2.75 2.76 17.16
N ALA A 124 3.98 2.50 17.60
CA ALA A 124 5.07 3.47 17.50
C ALA A 124 5.45 3.77 16.03
N VAL A 125 5.51 2.75 15.17
CA VAL A 125 5.87 2.92 13.76
C VAL A 125 4.76 3.66 13.02
N PHE A 126 3.51 3.21 13.14
CA PHE A 126 2.40 3.83 12.42
C PHE A 126 2.10 5.25 12.92
N SER A 127 2.19 5.49 14.23
CA SER A 127 2.01 6.85 14.73
C SER A 127 3.09 7.82 14.25
N SER A 128 4.31 7.31 14.03
CA SER A 128 5.38 8.10 13.43
C SER A 128 5.08 8.40 11.96
N LEU A 129 4.71 7.41 11.17
CA LEU A 129 4.45 7.58 9.74
C LEU A 129 3.24 8.49 9.48
N LEU A 130 2.19 8.35 10.29
CA LEU A 130 0.92 9.06 10.12
C LEU A 130 0.85 10.39 10.88
N GLU A 131 1.88 10.75 11.65
CA GLU A 131 1.91 11.91 12.56
C GLU A 131 0.65 12.07 13.43
N SER A 132 0.07 10.95 13.82
CA SER A 132 -1.17 10.88 14.61
C SER A 132 -1.20 9.60 15.44
N ASP A 133 -1.98 9.56 16.52
CA ASP A 133 -2.10 8.37 17.37
C ASP A 133 -2.86 7.27 16.61
N PHE A 134 -2.14 6.22 16.21
CA PHE A 134 -2.66 5.19 15.32
C PHE A 134 -3.75 4.37 16.00
N LEU A 135 -3.55 3.90 17.23
CA LEU A 135 -4.58 3.17 17.98
C LEU A 135 -5.83 4.02 18.21
N ASN A 136 -5.70 5.33 18.44
CA ASN A 136 -6.85 6.23 18.55
C ASN A 136 -7.58 6.36 17.22
N GLY A 137 -6.88 6.43 16.09
CA GLY A 137 -7.49 6.37 14.75
C GLY A 137 -8.35 5.11 14.56
N LEU A 138 -7.87 3.96 15.04
CA LEU A 138 -8.62 2.70 14.96
C LEU A 138 -9.88 2.67 15.84
N ARG A 139 -9.98 3.53 16.87
CA ARG A 139 -11.19 3.65 17.70
C ARG A 139 -12.34 4.30 16.94
N THR A 140 -12.03 5.13 15.96
CA THR A 140 -13.02 5.98 15.28
C THR A 140 -13.26 5.57 13.83
N VAL A 141 -12.35 4.82 13.22
CA VAL A 141 -12.49 4.39 11.82
C VAL A 141 -13.79 3.60 11.62
N SER A 142 -14.56 4.01 10.61
CA SER A 142 -15.80 3.36 10.21
C SER A 142 -15.64 2.68 8.86
N ASN A 143 -16.49 1.68 8.61
CA ASN A 143 -16.48 0.96 7.34
C ASN A 143 -17.19 1.80 6.27
N LYS A 144 -16.41 2.38 5.35
CA LYS A 144 -16.93 3.31 4.33
C LYS A 144 -17.89 2.63 3.37
N TRP A 145 -17.65 1.35 3.03
CA TRP A 145 -18.54 0.56 2.18
C TRP A 145 -19.92 0.38 2.80
N ALA A 146 -19.97 -0.05 4.06
CA ALA A 146 -21.22 -0.24 4.79
C ALA A 146 -22.03 1.06 4.86
N ASN A 147 -21.36 2.20 5.08
CA ASN A 147 -22.00 3.51 5.15
C ASN A 147 -22.49 3.99 3.77
N GLU A 148 -21.57 4.21 2.84
CA GLU A 148 -21.85 4.93 1.60
C GLU A 148 -22.52 4.08 0.53
N VAL A 149 -22.26 2.76 0.52
CA VAL A 149 -22.79 1.85 -0.51
C VAL A 149 -24.02 1.11 0.00
N GLU A 150 -23.98 0.62 1.24
CA GLU A 150 -25.09 -0.15 1.81
C GLU A 150 -26.08 0.72 2.61
N GLY A 151 -25.78 2.00 2.85
CA GLY A 151 -26.64 2.92 3.58
C GLY A 151 -26.76 2.62 5.08
N LYS A 152 -25.80 1.89 5.65
CA LYS A 152 -25.80 1.56 7.09
C LYS A 152 -25.33 2.75 7.93
N PRO A 153 -25.70 2.81 9.22
CA PRO A 153 -25.21 3.86 10.10
C PRO A 153 -23.69 3.88 10.20
N ASP A 154 -23.13 5.10 10.22
CA ASP A 154 -21.71 5.33 10.43
C ASP A 154 -21.32 4.87 11.83
N THR A 155 -20.69 3.70 11.90
CA THR A 155 -20.34 3.06 13.18
C THR A 155 -18.88 2.62 13.14
N PRO A 156 -18.13 2.82 14.23
CA PRO A 156 -16.76 2.36 14.30
C PRO A 156 -16.65 0.86 14.03
N VAL A 157 -15.62 0.46 13.30
CA VAL A 157 -15.31 -0.95 13.01
C VAL A 157 -15.10 -1.73 14.31
N LEU A 158 -14.45 -1.10 15.29
CA LEU A 158 -14.21 -1.68 16.62
C LEU A 158 -15.29 -1.27 17.63
N LYS A 159 -16.04 -2.26 18.15
CA LYS A 159 -17.06 -2.02 19.19
C LYS A 159 -16.49 -1.84 20.60
N LYS A 160 -15.39 -2.53 20.91
CA LYS A 160 -14.72 -2.53 22.23
C LYS A 160 -13.19 -2.43 22.03
N PRO A 161 -12.68 -1.27 21.58
CA PRO A 161 -11.29 -1.14 21.15
C PRO A 161 -10.27 -1.54 22.22
N ASP A 162 -10.49 -1.18 23.49
CA ASP A 162 -9.54 -1.52 24.57
C ASP A 162 -9.41 -3.04 24.80
N VAL A 163 -10.52 -3.77 24.67
CA VAL A 163 -10.50 -5.24 24.76
C VAL A 163 -9.75 -5.81 23.56
N VAL A 164 -10.03 -5.30 22.36
CA VAL A 164 -9.35 -5.73 21.13
C VAL A 164 -7.84 -5.51 21.25
N PHE A 165 -7.39 -4.34 21.71
CA PHE A 165 -5.97 -4.03 21.85
C PHE A 165 -5.29 -4.90 22.91
N ALA A 166 -5.94 -5.12 24.06
CA ALA A 166 -5.43 -6.01 25.09
C ALA A 166 -5.28 -7.46 24.57
N ASP A 167 -6.27 -7.94 23.81
CA ASP A 167 -6.25 -9.28 23.23
C ASP A 167 -5.19 -9.41 22.14
N VAL A 168 -4.97 -8.40 21.29
CA VAL A 168 -3.89 -8.41 20.30
C VAL A 168 -2.53 -8.47 20.98
N ALA A 169 -2.31 -7.66 22.04
CA ALA A 169 -1.10 -7.72 22.84
C ALA A 169 -0.92 -9.13 23.45
N ARG A 170 -2.00 -9.73 23.94
CA ARG A 170 -2.02 -11.08 24.47
C ARG A 170 -1.67 -12.14 23.41
N THR A 171 -2.13 -11.99 22.17
CA THR A 171 -1.80 -12.90 21.07
C THR A 171 -0.29 -12.91 20.77
N PHE A 172 0.40 -11.77 20.90
CA PHE A 172 1.87 -11.72 20.79
C PHE A 172 2.55 -12.54 21.89
N GLU A 173 2.08 -12.44 23.13
CA GLU A 173 2.58 -13.24 24.25
C GLU A 173 2.33 -14.74 24.03
N LEU A 174 1.12 -15.12 23.60
CA LEU A 174 0.77 -16.50 23.28
C LEU A 174 1.71 -17.06 22.20
N ARG A 175 1.96 -16.30 21.12
CA ARG A 175 2.94 -16.69 20.09
C ARG A 175 4.35 -16.86 20.66
N HIS A 176 4.76 -16.04 21.63
CA HIS A 176 6.06 -16.21 22.29
C HIS A 176 6.11 -17.52 23.08
N ILE A 177 5.13 -17.76 23.94
CA ILE A 177 5.01 -18.97 24.77
C ILE A 177 5.01 -20.24 23.89
N ILE A 178 4.14 -20.27 22.88
CA ILE A 178 3.95 -21.44 22.01
C ILE A 178 5.19 -21.75 21.18
N CYS A 179 5.84 -20.72 20.61
CA CYS A 179 6.96 -20.95 19.70
C CYS A 179 8.33 -21.06 20.39
N HIS A 180 8.52 -20.43 21.57
CA HIS A 180 9.86 -20.25 22.15
C HIS A 180 10.04 -20.88 23.54
N GLU A 181 8.96 -21.17 24.28
CA GLU A 181 9.09 -21.61 25.68
C GLU A 181 8.87 -23.12 25.89
N ILE A 182 8.40 -23.87 24.89
CA ILE A 182 8.05 -25.30 25.00
C ILE A 182 7.20 -25.52 26.27
N ALA A 183 6.14 -24.72 26.41
CA ALA A 183 5.37 -24.59 27.64
C ALA A 183 4.42 -25.79 27.84
N SER A 184 4.96 -26.99 28.09
CA SER A 184 4.19 -28.24 28.20
C SER A 184 3.23 -28.27 29.40
N ALA A 185 3.45 -27.43 30.42
CA ALA A 185 2.56 -27.28 31.56
C ALA A 185 1.49 -26.17 31.36
N TYR A 186 1.55 -25.46 30.23
CA TYR A 186 0.64 -24.36 29.95
C TYR A 186 -0.60 -24.86 29.22
N GLU A 187 -1.71 -24.99 29.96
CA GLU A 187 -3.01 -25.29 29.38
C GLU A 187 -3.57 -24.02 28.73
N ILE A 188 -3.46 -23.95 27.41
CA ILE A 188 -4.06 -22.85 26.65
C ILE A 188 -5.56 -23.07 26.57
N ASN A 189 -6.31 -22.13 27.12
CA ASN A 189 -7.76 -22.15 27.09
C ASN A 189 -8.26 -21.86 25.65
N LEU A 190 -9.07 -22.77 25.10
CA LEU A 190 -9.70 -22.59 23.78
C LEU A 190 -10.53 -21.30 23.68
N GLN A 191 -11.24 -20.92 24.75
CA GLN A 191 -11.98 -19.67 24.79
C GLN A 191 -11.05 -18.44 24.76
N GLU A 192 -9.85 -18.55 25.31
CA GLU A 192 -8.85 -17.48 25.19
C GLU A 192 -8.36 -17.37 23.75
N ILE A 193 -8.08 -18.50 23.09
CA ILE A 193 -7.69 -18.53 21.67
C ILE A 193 -8.78 -17.91 20.80
N GLU A 194 -10.04 -18.31 20.97
CA GLU A 194 -11.18 -17.79 20.20
C GLU A 194 -11.33 -16.29 20.37
N ARG A 195 -11.28 -15.79 21.61
CA ARG A 195 -11.33 -14.36 21.89
C ARG A 195 -10.16 -13.60 21.26
N CYS A 196 -8.93 -14.10 21.42
CA CYS A 196 -7.75 -13.51 20.80
C CYS A 196 -7.85 -13.50 19.27
N PHE A 197 -8.42 -14.57 18.70
CA PHE A 197 -8.64 -14.71 17.28
C PHE A 197 -9.59 -13.64 16.74
N GLU A 198 -10.76 -13.52 17.34
CA GLU A 198 -11.78 -12.53 16.95
C GLU A 198 -11.24 -11.10 17.07
N SER A 199 -10.53 -10.79 18.16
CA SER A 199 -9.92 -9.50 18.38
C SER A 199 -8.84 -9.18 17.34
N CYS A 200 -7.95 -10.12 17.00
CA CYS A 200 -6.94 -9.92 15.94
C CYS A 200 -7.57 -9.71 14.57
N VAL A 201 -8.63 -10.47 14.23
CA VAL A 201 -9.37 -10.28 12.96
C VAL A 201 -10.01 -8.89 12.91
N ALA A 202 -10.66 -8.46 13.99
CA ALA A 202 -11.27 -7.14 14.08
C ALA A 202 -10.21 -6.02 13.97
N PHE A 203 -9.08 -6.18 14.65
CA PHE A 203 -7.95 -5.24 14.60
C PHE A 203 -7.39 -5.11 13.18
N LEU A 204 -7.15 -6.22 12.48
CA LEU A 204 -6.63 -6.20 11.11
C LEU A 204 -7.60 -5.50 10.14
N ARG A 205 -8.91 -5.75 10.26
CA ARG A 205 -9.92 -5.08 9.44
C ARG A 205 -10.00 -3.58 9.73
N ALA A 206 -9.91 -3.17 10.99
CA ALA A 206 -9.90 -1.76 11.36
C ALA A 206 -8.62 -1.05 10.87
N ALA A 207 -7.47 -1.70 11.02
CA ALA A 207 -6.18 -1.20 10.53
C ALA A 207 -6.21 -1.03 9.00
N ASP A 208 -6.72 -2.03 8.27
CA ASP A 208 -6.82 -1.97 6.81
C ASP A 208 -7.75 -0.87 6.32
N GLU A 209 -8.93 -0.73 6.94
CA GLU A 209 -9.83 0.36 6.64
C GLU A 209 -9.17 1.72 6.91
N PHE A 210 -8.49 1.88 8.06
CA PHE A 210 -7.87 3.14 8.44
C PHE A 210 -6.71 3.52 7.52
N ILE A 211 -5.82 2.58 7.25
CA ILE A 211 -4.66 2.79 6.37
C ILE A 211 -5.12 3.05 4.94
N SER A 212 -6.12 2.32 4.44
CA SER A 212 -6.70 2.53 3.11
C SER A 212 -7.33 3.92 2.97
N GLN A 213 -8.14 4.35 3.95
CA GLN A 213 -8.73 5.70 3.97
C GLN A 213 -7.67 6.81 4.07
N THR A 214 -6.54 6.52 4.72
CA THR A 214 -5.43 7.47 4.85
C THR A 214 -4.63 7.59 3.55
N LEU A 215 -4.36 6.47 2.87
CA LEU A 215 -3.66 6.44 1.59
C LEU A 215 -4.50 6.98 0.44
N HIS A 216 -5.80 6.71 0.47
CA HIS A 216 -6.72 7.03 -0.61
C HIS A 216 -7.95 7.75 -0.06
N PRO A 217 -7.78 8.98 0.45
CA PRO A 217 -8.88 9.75 0.99
C PRO A 217 -9.93 9.98 -0.10
N ASN A 218 -11.20 9.77 0.24
CA ASN A 218 -12.34 9.89 -0.67
C ASN A 218 -12.29 8.97 -1.90
N ALA A 219 -11.51 7.88 -1.85
CA ALA A 219 -11.46 6.93 -2.96
C ALA A 219 -12.87 6.42 -3.34
N PRO A 220 -13.18 6.34 -4.64
CA PRO A 220 -14.44 5.79 -5.11
C PRO A 220 -14.55 4.30 -4.77
N LEU A 221 -15.70 3.89 -4.23
CA LEU A 221 -15.92 2.51 -3.77
C LEU A 221 -16.49 1.59 -4.86
N THR A 222 -17.26 2.13 -5.81
CA THR A 222 -17.93 1.33 -6.83
C THR A 222 -17.19 1.41 -8.17
N GLN A 223 -17.30 0.37 -9.01
CA GLN A 223 -16.68 0.38 -10.34
C GLN A 223 -17.13 1.57 -11.19
N THR A 224 -18.41 1.96 -11.08
CA THR A 224 -18.94 3.13 -11.78
C THR A 224 -18.27 4.41 -11.29
N ALA A 225 -18.19 4.61 -9.96
CA ALA A 225 -17.52 5.77 -9.39
C ALA A 225 -16.01 5.79 -9.71
N MET A 226 -15.35 4.64 -9.69
CA MET A 226 -13.95 4.47 -10.10
C MET A 226 -13.73 4.92 -11.55
N ASN A 227 -14.58 4.46 -12.47
CA ASN A 227 -14.53 4.84 -13.88
C ASN A 227 -14.74 6.35 -14.08
N ILE A 228 -15.69 6.94 -13.36
CA ILE A 228 -15.96 8.39 -13.42
C ILE A 228 -14.76 9.18 -12.89
N SER A 229 -14.23 8.79 -11.73
CA SER A 229 -13.09 9.46 -11.10
C SER A 229 -11.85 9.41 -11.99
N ALA A 230 -11.54 8.25 -12.57
CA ALA A 230 -10.39 8.09 -13.46
C ALA A 230 -10.54 8.91 -14.76
N GLY A 231 -11.75 8.93 -15.34
CA GLY A 231 -12.04 9.78 -16.50
C GLY A 231 -11.87 11.27 -16.20
N LYS A 232 -12.30 11.72 -15.01
CA LYS A 232 -12.11 13.11 -14.56
C LYS A 232 -10.63 13.44 -14.36
N SER A 233 -9.88 12.58 -13.65
CA SER A 233 -8.45 12.77 -13.39
C SER A 233 -7.66 12.91 -14.69
N LEU A 234 -7.91 12.02 -15.66
CA LEU A 234 -7.31 12.11 -17.00
C LEU A 234 -7.66 13.43 -17.70
N SER A 235 -8.92 13.88 -17.62
CA SER A 235 -9.36 15.14 -18.22
C SER A 235 -8.63 16.33 -17.61
N ASP A 236 -8.56 16.40 -16.28
CA ASP A 236 -7.88 17.47 -15.55
C ASP A 236 -6.39 17.49 -15.90
N LYS A 237 -5.74 16.32 -15.97
CA LYS A 237 -4.33 16.20 -16.35
C LYS A 237 -4.06 16.61 -17.80
N ARG A 238 -4.97 16.31 -18.73
CA ARG A 238 -4.88 16.75 -20.12
C ARG A 238 -5.01 18.27 -20.23
N ALA A 239 -5.85 18.90 -19.41
CA ALA A 239 -5.94 20.36 -19.34
C ALA A 239 -4.61 20.98 -18.88
N GLU A 240 -3.95 20.40 -17.86
CA GLU A 240 -2.61 20.86 -17.44
C GLU A 240 -1.57 20.80 -18.58
N VAL A 241 -1.62 19.77 -19.42
CA VAL A 241 -0.75 19.65 -20.60
C VAL A 241 -1.04 20.75 -21.61
N GLU A 242 -2.31 21.03 -21.90
CA GLU A 242 -2.68 22.11 -22.84
C GLU A 242 -2.25 23.48 -22.33
N ASP A 243 -2.39 23.76 -21.04
CA ASP A 243 -1.92 24.99 -20.41
C ASP A 243 -0.38 25.12 -20.50
N ALA A 244 0.34 24.02 -20.28
CA ALA A 244 1.80 23.98 -20.43
C ALA A 244 2.24 24.17 -21.89
N LEU A 245 1.52 23.58 -22.85
CA LEU A 245 1.76 23.77 -24.28
C LEU A 245 1.48 25.21 -24.72
N ALA A 246 0.40 25.82 -24.24
CA ALA A 246 0.10 27.22 -24.49
C ALA A 246 1.25 28.12 -24.01
N SER A 247 1.71 27.92 -22.78
CA SER A 247 2.85 28.63 -22.19
C SER A 247 4.16 28.39 -22.96
N LEU A 248 4.37 27.18 -23.49
CA LEU A 248 5.54 26.89 -24.32
C LEU A 248 5.46 27.60 -25.68
N ARG A 249 4.29 27.59 -26.34
CA ARG A 249 4.09 28.23 -27.66
C ARG A 249 4.40 29.73 -27.64
N GLU A 250 4.14 30.43 -26.54
CA GLU A 250 4.47 31.86 -26.39
C GLU A 250 5.97 32.16 -26.52
N ARG A 251 6.84 31.16 -26.28
CA ARG A 251 8.29 31.29 -26.29
C ARG A 251 8.95 30.81 -27.59
N LEU A 252 8.16 30.29 -28.53
CA LEU A 252 8.67 29.59 -29.73
C LEU A 252 8.40 30.38 -31.01
N GLY A 253 9.30 30.24 -31.99
CA GLY A 253 9.08 30.72 -33.35
C GLY A 253 8.07 29.88 -34.12
N ALA A 254 7.53 30.41 -35.23
CA ALA A 254 6.47 29.77 -36.01
C ALA A 254 6.81 28.34 -36.50
N ASN A 255 8.07 28.10 -36.90
CA ASN A 255 8.52 26.76 -37.33
C ASN A 255 8.60 25.77 -36.15
N GLU A 256 9.04 26.23 -34.98
CA GLU A 256 9.10 25.42 -33.77
C GLU A 256 7.69 25.08 -33.28
N ILE A 257 6.76 26.04 -33.31
CA ILE A 257 5.34 25.81 -33.00
C ILE A 257 4.75 24.75 -33.92
N LYS A 258 5.05 24.79 -35.22
CA LYS A 258 4.59 23.77 -36.18
C LYS A 258 5.13 22.38 -35.83
N SER A 259 6.41 22.28 -35.48
CA SER A 259 7.02 21.02 -35.06
C SER A 259 6.45 20.51 -33.73
N LEU A 260 6.26 21.40 -32.75
CA LEU A 260 5.64 21.08 -31.45
C LEU A 260 4.23 20.54 -31.63
N ASN A 261 3.38 21.23 -32.41
CA ASN A 261 2.02 20.77 -32.67
C ASN A 261 2.00 19.42 -33.39
N LYS A 262 2.94 19.17 -34.32
CA LYS A 262 3.05 17.86 -34.97
C LYS A 262 3.49 16.77 -34.00
N SER A 263 4.46 17.06 -33.12
CA SER A 263 4.89 16.15 -32.05
C SER A 263 3.73 15.82 -31.13
N GLN A 264 2.96 16.83 -30.70
CA GLN A 264 1.83 16.64 -29.80
C GLN A 264 0.74 15.74 -30.41
N GLN A 265 0.37 15.96 -31.68
CA GLN A 265 -0.60 15.11 -32.38
C GLN A 265 -0.15 13.63 -32.46
N LEU A 266 1.14 13.39 -32.73
CA LEU A 266 1.69 12.03 -32.78
C LEU A 266 1.72 11.40 -31.39
N TRP A 267 2.05 12.19 -30.37
CA TRP A 267 2.03 11.76 -28.98
C TRP A 267 0.63 11.37 -28.51
N GLU A 268 -0.42 12.11 -28.88
CA GLU A 268 -1.82 11.75 -28.56
C GLU A 268 -2.20 10.39 -29.16
N THR A 269 -1.80 10.16 -30.40
CA THR A 269 -2.04 8.88 -31.09
C THR A 269 -1.32 7.73 -30.38
N TYR A 270 -0.07 7.95 -29.97
CA TYR A 270 0.68 6.99 -29.16
C TYR A 270 -0.01 6.73 -27.82
N CYS A 271 -0.45 7.79 -27.13
CA CYS A 271 -1.08 7.70 -25.82
C CYS A 271 -2.34 6.83 -25.87
N ASP A 272 -3.22 7.06 -26.85
CA ASP A 272 -4.43 6.25 -27.03
C ASP A 272 -4.09 4.80 -27.43
N ALA A 273 -3.12 4.59 -28.33
CA ALA A 273 -2.70 3.25 -28.73
C ALA A 273 -2.13 2.46 -27.55
N TRP A 274 -1.30 3.10 -26.72
CA TRP A 274 -0.74 2.50 -25.51
C TRP A 274 -1.81 2.20 -24.47
N ALA A 275 -2.72 3.14 -24.22
CA ALA A 275 -3.81 2.94 -23.26
C ALA A 275 -4.74 1.79 -23.68
N ASN A 276 -5.04 1.66 -24.97
CA ASN A 276 -5.77 0.51 -25.51
C ASN A 276 -5.00 -0.80 -25.36
N PHE A 277 -3.68 -0.80 -25.60
CA PHE A 277 -2.83 -1.98 -25.39
C PHE A 277 -2.86 -2.44 -23.92
N VAL A 278 -2.70 -1.52 -22.98
CA VAL A 278 -2.71 -1.82 -21.54
C VAL A 278 -4.09 -2.28 -21.06
N ALA A 279 -5.16 -1.61 -21.48
CA ALA A 279 -6.52 -1.96 -21.07
C ALA A 279 -7.06 -3.23 -21.76
N GLY A 280 -6.41 -3.66 -22.86
CA GLY A 280 -6.87 -4.74 -23.72
C GLY A 280 -8.09 -4.35 -24.56
N GLU A 281 -8.73 -5.32 -25.20
CA GLU A 281 -9.92 -5.07 -26.02
C GLU A 281 -11.12 -4.64 -25.16
N ARG A 282 -11.76 -3.53 -25.53
CA ARG A 282 -12.93 -2.98 -24.80
C ARG A 282 -14.07 -3.99 -24.64
N LYS A 283 -14.30 -4.84 -25.63
CA LYS A 283 -15.35 -5.88 -25.58
C LYS A 283 -15.02 -6.98 -24.56
N GLY A 284 -13.73 -7.30 -24.36
CA GLY A 284 -13.26 -8.31 -23.41
C GLY A 284 -12.99 -7.77 -22.00
N GLY A 285 -12.66 -6.48 -21.88
CA GLY A 285 -12.29 -5.84 -20.61
C GLY A 285 -13.46 -5.48 -19.69
N GLY A 286 -14.71 -5.63 -20.14
CA GLY A 286 -15.90 -5.43 -19.31
C GLY A 286 -15.98 -4.05 -18.65
N THR A 287 -16.48 -4.00 -17.41
CA THR A 287 -16.74 -2.76 -16.68
C THR A 287 -15.50 -2.10 -16.08
N ILE A 288 -14.37 -2.81 -15.99
CA ILE A 288 -13.09 -2.27 -15.50
C ILE A 288 -12.27 -1.59 -16.61
N TRP A 289 -12.57 -1.90 -17.87
CA TRP A 289 -11.83 -1.34 -19.02
C TRP A 289 -11.65 0.18 -19.00
N PRO A 290 -12.68 1.01 -18.71
CA PRO A 290 -12.52 2.47 -18.70
C PRO A 290 -11.51 2.96 -17.66
N LEU A 291 -11.47 2.31 -16.49
CA LEU A 291 -10.50 2.62 -15.43
C LEU A 291 -9.07 2.32 -15.90
N LEU A 292 -8.83 1.13 -16.47
CA LEU A 292 -7.51 0.73 -16.96
C LEU A 292 -7.02 1.63 -18.09
N TYR A 293 -7.90 1.97 -19.02
CA TYR A 293 -7.59 2.91 -20.10
C TYR A 293 -7.21 4.28 -19.56
N ALA A 294 -8.06 4.84 -18.70
CA ALA A 294 -7.87 6.18 -18.17
C ALA A 294 -6.56 6.29 -17.37
N GLY A 295 -6.26 5.30 -16.52
CA GLY A 295 -5.01 5.27 -15.74
C GLY A 295 -3.76 5.17 -16.62
N ALA A 296 -3.78 4.33 -17.66
CA ALA A 296 -2.65 4.22 -18.59
C ALA A 296 -2.43 5.51 -19.40
N ALA A 297 -3.52 6.14 -19.86
CA ALA A 297 -3.47 7.42 -20.58
C ALA A 297 -3.00 8.55 -19.66
N GLU A 298 -3.41 8.56 -18.40
CA GLU A 298 -3.01 9.58 -17.42
C GLU A 298 -1.51 9.51 -17.12
N ALA A 299 -0.96 8.31 -16.92
CA ALA A 299 0.47 8.11 -16.69
C ALA A 299 1.34 8.65 -17.85
N ASN A 300 0.92 8.39 -19.09
CA ASN A 300 1.56 8.98 -20.27
C ASN A 300 1.41 10.51 -20.30
N THR A 301 0.22 11.03 -19.94
CA THR A 301 -0.07 12.47 -19.90
C THR A 301 0.80 13.19 -18.87
N GLN A 302 1.01 12.60 -17.70
CA GLN A 302 1.93 13.11 -16.68
C GLN A 302 3.38 13.15 -17.18
N SER A 303 3.86 12.08 -17.82
CA SER A 303 5.21 12.05 -18.40
C SER A 303 5.40 13.15 -19.45
N ARG A 304 4.38 13.39 -20.28
CA ARG A 304 4.39 14.45 -21.29
C ARG A 304 4.39 15.84 -20.67
N LEU A 305 3.62 16.04 -19.60
CA LEU A 305 3.61 17.29 -18.85
C LEU A 305 4.99 17.64 -18.31
N GLU A 306 5.71 16.66 -17.74
CA GLU A 306 7.08 16.81 -17.26
C GLU A 306 8.05 17.16 -18.40
N GLU A 307 7.95 16.47 -19.53
CA GLU A 307 8.75 16.76 -20.73
C GLU A 307 8.55 18.21 -21.21
N ILE A 308 7.30 18.67 -21.30
CA ILE A 308 6.97 20.03 -21.75
C ILE A 308 7.45 21.08 -20.75
N LYS A 309 7.22 20.85 -19.45
CA LYS A 309 7.66 21.78 -18.39
C LYS A 309 9.19 21.84 -18.29
N GLY A 310 9.87 20.73 -18.54
CA GLY A 310 11.34 20.63 -18.55
C GLY A 310 11.99 21.07 -19.86
N TYR A 311 11.23 21.50 -20.87
CA TYR A 311 11.80 21.92 -22.14
C TYR A 311 12.57 23.25 -22.00
N GLU A 312 13.87 23.17 -22.24
CA GLU A 312 14.77 24.30 -22.42
C GLU A 312 15.32 24.30 -23.86
N PRO A 313 15.23 25.41 -24.62
CA PRO A 313 15.86 25.49 -25.93
C PRO A 313 17.38 25.28 -25.81
N LEU A 314 17.95 24.48 -26.71
CA LEU A 314 19.41 24.34 -26.84
C LEU A 314 20.00 25.65 -27.41
N GLY A 315 20.18 26.65 -26.55
CA GLY A 315 20.63 28.01 -26.91
C GLY A 315 21.74 28.58 -26.01
N GLY A 316 22.47 27.72 -25.28
CA GLY A 316 23.49 28.14 -24.30
C GLY A 316 24.93 27.68 -24.57
N TRP A 317 25.21 26.97 -25.67
CA TRP A 317 26.55 26.44 -25.96
C TRP A 317 27.46 27.37 -26.78
N ASP A 318 27.09 28.66 -26.90
CA ASP A 318 27.85 29.67 -27.67
C ASP A 318 28.35 30.83 -26.78
N LYS A 319 28.57 30.56 -25.48
CA LYS A 319 29.25 31.48 -24.57
C LYS A 319 30.24 30.74 -23.65
N SER A 320 31.35 30.29 -24.22
CA SER A 320 32.59 29.97 -23.51
C SER A 320 33.78 30.45 -24.30
#